data_AF-A0A2J7TKW9-F1
#
_entry.id   AF-A0A2J7TKW9-F1
#
_cell.length_a   1.000
_cell.length_b   1.000
_cell.length_c   1.000
_cell.angle_alpha   90.00
_cell.angle_beta   90.00
_cell.angle_gamma   90.00
#
_symmetry.space_group_name_H-M   'P 1'
#
loop_
_entity.id
_entity.type
_entity.pdbx_description
1 polymer ?
#
loop_
_entity_poly.entity_id
_entity_poly.type
_entity_poly.pdbx_seq_one_letter_code
_entity_poly.pdbx_strand_id
1 'polypeptide(L)'
;MTLLRSLILFFFIAAAAFAAAAASAPRPWRGALYGAPAYIPDLDKPLRAAFIINTTPAAMTNEDSDWLALAAQFNALVLSLPIDYTKPDAGAQRILDTLAAGSRLFVDHPEIKNLGVVLFGFSAGSAGAARAASSPLLSNPDPDKPPQRVLAVINLNEIDGGAYEAPMSTPQLLLSDAGDQFGGLLTPVESSNPPISHDAYVRKRAAGGAPITVVNEPGHFHGGARYRYRNRVDYGFMRVWLEEVLKARLPLEPPLAAPAFAPNWRGHSGWLGAYDVATNTASLPWGDDERMVNVVIAPRADYSGDRPFIWLPSERAAKIWRTYAVEGVLPPREPDRPMMATDAFLRPADDVKDGKRDMRLPPFAEPARGTGALAPLLCELAPTEAGAALIAFDRAIVSGEASIEGFAKADGPPQVWSNVMIVPLKAGAGARSLKIALSHVTPKDGGPPIDLTLAAACR
;
A
#
# COMPACT_ATOMS: atom_id res chain seq x y z
N MET A 1 -29.41 53.76 -26.02
CA MET A 1 -28.78 52.47 -26.36
C MET A 1 -27.98 51.92 -25.17
N THR A 2 -28.60 51.69 -24.01
CA THR A 2 -27.86 51.28 -22.78
C THR A 2 -28.63 50.30 -21.87
N LEU A 3 -29.75 49.73 -22.32
CA LEU A 3 -30.54 48.75 -21.55
C LEU A 3 -30.59 47.35 -22.17
N LEU A 4 -30.12 47.16 -23.40
CA LEU A 4 -30.17 45.86 -24.10
C LEU A 4 -28.91 45.00 -23.92
N ARG A 5 -27.81 45.55 -23.38
CA ARG A 5 -26.56 44.80 -23.16
C ARG A 5 -26.49 44.06 -21.81
N SER A 6 -27.29 44.48 -20.82
CA SER A 6 -27.29 43.85 -19.50
C SER A 6 -28.15 42.58 -19.42
N LEU A 7 -29.06 42.35 -20.38
CA LEU A 7 -29.89 41.14 -20.41
C LEU A 7 -29.17 39.92 -20.99
N ILE A 8 -28.18 40.13 -21.87
CA ILE A 8 -27.42 39.01 -22.49
C ILE A 8 -26.41 38.45 -21.48
N LEU A 9 -25.85 39.26 -20.58
CA LEU A 9 -24.89 38.77 -19.58
C LEU A 9 -25.55 37.95 -18.47
N PHE A 10 -26.82 38.21 -18.13
CA PHE A 10 -27.55 37.41 -17.14
C PHE A 10 -28.04 36.05 -17.67
N PHE A 11 -28.31 35.92 -18.97
CA PHE A 11 -28.68 34.63 -19.56
C PHE A 11 -27.47 33.71 -19.78
N PHE A 12 -26.25 34.23 -19.92
CA PHE A 12 -25.04 33.40 -19.98
C PHE A 12 -24.50 32.98 -18.60
N ILE A 13 -24.82 33.72 -17.53
CA ILE A 13 -24.46 33.30 -16.16
C ILE A 13 -25.47 32.31 -15.58
N ALA A 14 -26.74 32.34 -16.02
CA ALA A 14 -27.74 31.35 -15.61
C ALA A 14 -27.66 30.01 -16.38
N ALA A 15 -27.08 29.99 -17.58
CA ALA A 15 -26.86 28.75 -18.36
C ALA A 15 -25.58 27.98 -17.95
N ALA A 16 -24.64 28.63 -17.26
CA ALA A 16 -23.43 27.98 -16.72
C ALA A 16 -23.63 27.39 -15.31
N ALA A 17 -24.81 27.58 -14.70
CA ALA A 17 -25.13 27.11 -13.35
C ALA A 17 -25.98 25.81 -13.32
N PHE A 18 -26.36 25.25 -14.47
CA PHE A 18 -27.15 24.01 -14.57
C PHE A 18 -26.50 22.93 -15.45
N ALA A 19 -25.18 22.83 -15.38
CA ALA A 19 -24.45 21.63 -15.74
C ALA A 19 -23.38 21.32 -14.67
N ALA A 20 -23.77 21.41 -13.40
CA ALA A 20 -23.31 20.38 -12.48
C ALA A 20 -23.97 19.09 -13.00
N ALA A 21 -23.36 18.46 -14.02
CA ALA A 21 -23.68 17.10 -14.36
C ALA A 21 -23.64 16.36 -13.02
N ALA A 22 -24.78 15.86 -12.56
CA ALA A 22 -24.80 14.93 -11.47
C ALA A 22 -23.84 13.83 -11.93
N ALA A 23 -22.61 13.84 -11.41
CA ALA A 23 -21.63 12.82 -11.74
C ALA A 23 -22.35 11.53 -11.40
N SER A 24 -22.66 10.73 -12.42
CA SER A 24 -23.32 9.46 -12.20
C SER A 24 -22.50 8.72 -11.13
N ALA A 25 -23.19 8.09 -10.19
CA ALA A 25 -22.51 7.25 -9.23
C ALA A 25 -21.60 6.28 -10.02
N PRO A 26 -20.34 6.08 -9.60
CA PRO A 26 -19.42 5.20 -10.32
C PRO A 26 -20.10 3.87 -10.62
N ARG A 27 -19.83 3.30 -11.80
CA ARG A 27 -20.36 1.99 -12.18
C ARG A 27 -19.25 0.92 -12.06
N PRO A 28 -18.98 0.41 -10.84
CA PRO A 28 -17.95 -0.60 -10.66
C PRO A 28 -18.34 -1.93 -11.29
N TRP A 29 -17.34 -2.67 -11.75
CA TRP A 29 -17.51 -4.03 -12.25
C TRP A 29 -16.50 -4.98 -11.62
N ARG A 30 -16.97 -6.18 -11.26
CA ARG A 30 -16.15 -7.29 -10.77
C ARG A 30 -16.49 -8.55 -11.57
N GLY A 31 -15.47 -9.30 -11.93
CA GLY A 31 -15.65 -10.55 -12.65
C GLY A 31 -14.32 -11.22 -12.95
N ALA A 32 -14.29 -12.00 -14.03
CA ALA A 32 -13.08 -12.61 -14.53
C ALA A 32 -12.79 -12.12 -15.95
N LEU A 33 -11.55 -11.69 -16.21
CA LEU A 33 -11.03 -11.41 -17.54
C LEU A 33 -10.03 -12.50 -17.91
N TYR A 34 -10.35 -13.27 -18.96
CA TYR A 34 -9.50 -14.35 -19.44
C TYR A 34 -9.08 -15.34 -18.34
N GLY A 35 -10.04 -15.68 -17.46
CA GLY A 35 -9.84 -16.60 -16.32
C GLY A 35 -9.13 -15.97 -15.11
N ALA A 36 -8.81 -14.68 -15.14
CA ALA A 36 -8.18 -13.95 -14.04
C ALA A 36 -9.19 -13.06 -13.30
N PRO A 37 -9.24 -13.06 -11.96
CA PRO A 37 -10.04 -12.11 -11.19
C PRO A 37 -9.71 -10.67 -11.59
N ALA A 38 -10.75 -9.87 -11.81
CA ALA A 38 -10.63 -8.52 -12.31
C ALA A 38 -11.61 -7.55 -11.62
N TYR A 39 -11.18 -6.31 -11.47
CA TYR A 39 -12.00 -5.20 -10.96
C TYR A 39 -11.79 -3.93 -11.80
N ILE A 40 -12.89 -3.28 -12.15
CA ILE A 40 -12.91 -1.96 -12.79
C ILE A 40 -13.67 -1.00 -11.86
N PRO A 41 -13.06 0.11 -11.42
CA PRO A 41 -13.71 1.05 -10.51
C PRO A 41 -14.94 1.75 -11.10
N ASP A 42 -14.85 2.17 -12.36
CA ASP A 42 -15.91 2.90 -13.02
C ASP A 42 -15.91 2.64 -14.54
N LEU A 43 -16.88 1.85 -15.00
CA LEU A 43 -17.07 1.57 -16.43
C LEU A 43 -17.64 2.77 -17.21
N ASP A 44 -18.01 3.88 -16.57
CA ASP A 44 -18.47 5.06 -17.30
C ASP A 44 -17.31 6.01 -17.65
N LYS A 45 -16.07 5.64 -17.28
CA LYS A 45 -14.85 6.41 -17.55
C LYS A 45 -13.83 5.57 -18.30
N PRO A 46 -13.01 6.18 -19.17
CA PRO A 46 -11.88 5.48 -19.77
C PRO A 46 -10.91 4.96 -18.71
N LEU A 47 -10.32 3.79 -18.96
CA LEU A 47 -9.30 3.22 -18.09
C LEU A 47 -7.93 3.83 -18.38
N ARG A 48 -7.10 4.02 -17.35
CA ARG A 48 -5.82 4.74 -17.48
C ARG A 48 -4.58 3.85 -17.33
N ALA A 49 -4.70 2.80 -16.55
CA ALA A 49 -3.63 1.84 -16.30
C ALA A 49 -4.23 0.45 -16.04
N ALA A 50 -3.40 -0.58 -16.11
CA ALA A 50 -3.68 -1.89 -15.58
C ALA A 50 -2.72 -2.19 -14.42
N PHE A 51 -3.26 -2.51 -13.25
CA PHE A 51 -2.46 -2.97 -12.13
C PHE A 51 -2.50 -4.49 -12.06
N ILE A 52 -1.34 -5.11 -12.25
CA ILE A 52 -1.16 -6.54 -12.33
C ILE A 52 -0.60 -7.04 -11.01
N ILE A 53 -1.40 -7.82 -10.30
CA ILE A 53 -1.08 -8.35 -8.99
C ILE A 53 -0.62 -9.80 -9.15
N ASN A 54 0.67 -10.01 -8.89
CA ASN A 54 1.30 -11.32 -8.84
C ASN A 54 1.49 -11.74 -7.37
N THR A 55 0.40 -12.13 -6.72
CA THR A 55 0.43 -12.70 -5.36
C THR A 55 -0.11 -14.11 -5.34
N THR A 56 0.53 -14.96 -4.56
CA THR A 56 0.00 -16.28 -4.20
C THR A 56 -0.33 -16.30 -2.71
N PRO A 57 -1.61 -16.45 -2.30
CA PRO A 57 -2.81 -16.56 -3.15
C PRO A 57 -3.31 -15.19 -3.69
N ALA A 58 -3.95 -15.24 -4.86
CA ALA A 58 -4.50 -14.11 -5.61
C ALA A 58 -5.61 -13.31 -4.88
N ALA A 59 -6.10 -13.81 -3.74
CA ALA A 59 -7.29 -13.29 -3.04
C ALA A 59 -7.01 -12.10 -2.12
N MET A 60 -5.76 -11.79 -1.80
CA MET A 60 -5.45 -10.85 -0.69
C MET A 60 -5.57 -9.36 -1.05
N THR A 61 -5.63 -8.99 -2.33
CA THR A 61 -5.49 -7.58 -2.75
C THR A 61 -6.69 -6.99 -3.49
N ASN A 62 -7.61 -7.82 -4.01
CA ASN A 62 -8.88 -7.32 -4.57
C ASN A 62 -9.88 -6.84 -3.50
N GLU A 63 -9.52 -7.01 -2.23
CA GLU A 63 -10.26 -6.58 -1.05
C GLU A 63 -9.49 -5.50 -0.25
N ASP A 64 -8.23 -5.21 -0.60
CA ASP A 64 -7.45 -4.19 0.10
C ASP A 64 -7.98 -2.78 -0.25
N SER A 65 -8.43 -2.05 0.78
CA SER A 65 -9.08 -0.75 0.60
C SER A 65 -8.15 0.31 0.03
N ASP A 66 -6.86 0.27 0.35
CA ASP A 66 -5.90 1.27 -0.13
C ASP A 66 -5.56 1.05 -1.60
N TRP A 67 -5.43 -0.22 -1.98
CA TRP A 67 -5.24 -0.60 -3.37
C TRP A 67 -6.45 -0.25 -4.24
N LEU A 68 -7.66 -0.59 -3.79
CA LEU A 68 -8.89 -0.25 -4.51
C LEU A 68 -9.13 1.26 -4.58
N ALA A 69 -8.76 2.02 -3.53
CA ALA A 69 -8.85 3.47 -3.54
C ALA A 69 -7.88 4.10 -4.55
N LEU A 70 -6.65 3.58 -4.66
CA LEU A 70 -5.70 4.03 -5.67
C LEU A 70 -6.17 3.67 -7.08
N ALA A 71 -6.68 2.46 -7.28
CA ALA A 71 -7.25 2.05 -8.56
C ALA A 71 -8.43 2.96 -8.95
N ALA A 72 -9.32 3.30 -8.00
CA ALA A 72 -10.42 4.23 -8.23
C ALA A 72 -9.95 5.66 -8.57
N GLN A 73 -8.90 6.16 -7.90
CA GLN A 73 -8.35 7.50 -8.15
C GLN A 73 -7.88 7.68 -9.60
N PHE A 74 -7.31 6.64 -10.21
CA PHE A 74 -6.80 6.67 -11.58
C PHE A 74 -7.70 5.92 -12.58
N ASN A 75 -8.86 5.41 -12.15
CA ASN A 75 -9.68 4.44 -12.90
C ASN A 75 -8.84 3.34 -13.57
N ALA A 76 -8.04 2.63 -12.76
CA ALA A 76 -7.17 1.57 -13.21
C ALA A 76 -7.88 0.20 -13.16
N LEU A 77 -7.68 -0.60 -14.20
CA LEU A 77 -8.07 -2.01 -14.22
C LEU A 77 -7.19 -2.77 -13.23
N VAL A 78 -7.79 -3.51 -12.30
CA VAL A 78 -7.05 -4.40 -11.40
C VAL A 78 -7.17 -5.83 -11.90
N LEU A 79 -6.04 -6.53 -12.02
CA LEU A 79 -5.96 -7.92 -12.47
C LEU A 79 -5.11 -8.75 -11.51
N SER A 80 -5.64 -9.86 -11.02
CA SER A 80 -4.85 -10.86 -10.31
C SER A 80 -4.37 -11.93 -11.28
N LEU A 81 -3.10 -11.84 -11.67
CA LEU A 81 -2.49 -12.74 -12.66
C LEU A 81 -1.26 -13.42 -12.05
N PRO A 82 -1.27 -14.76 -11.91
CA PRO A 82 -0.07 -15.47 -11.50
C PRO A 82 0.96 -15.45 -12.63
N ILE A 83 2.14 -14.93 -12.32
CA ILE A 83 3.30 -14.82 -13.19
C ILE A 83 4.42 -15.66 -12.59
N ASP A 84 4.79 -16.71 -13.32
CA ASP A 84 5.90 -17.59 -13.01
C ASP A 84 7.22 -16.91 -13.42
N TYR A 85 8.11 -16.66 -12.45
CA TYR A 85 9.40 -16.02 -12.69
C TYR A 85 10.32 -16.84 -13.59
N THR A 86 10.10 -18.15 -13.74
CA THR A 86 10.87 -19.01 -14.65
C THR A 86 10.46 -18.84 -16.11
N LYS A 87 9.28 -18.26 -16.37
CA LYS A 87 8.70 -18.06 -17.71
C LYS A 87 8.21 -16.62 -17.91
N PRO A 88 9.12 -15.63 -17.84
CA PRO A 88 8.73 -14.22 -17.84
C PRO A 88 7.99 -13.78 -19.10
N ASP A 89 8.38 -14.27 -20.28
CA ASP A 89 7.71 -13.94 -21.55
C ASP A 89 6.30 -14.54 -21.62
N ALA A 90 6.09 -15.73 -21.05
CA ALA A 90 4.74 -16.31 -20.96
C ALA A 90 3.85 -15.49 -20.02
N GLY A 91 4.41 -14.99 -18.91
CA GLY A 91 3.73 -14.07 -18.02
C GLY A 91 3.35 -12.74 -18.69
N ALA A 92 4.30 -12.14 -19.40
CA ALA A 92 4.09 -10.93 -20.19
C ALA A 92 3.02 -11.12 -21.29
N GLN A 93 3.09 -12.22 -22.03
CA GLN A 93 2.09 -12.56 -23.05
C GLN A 93 0.70 -12.72 -22.43
N ARG A 94 0.60 -13.39 -21.27
CA ARG A 94 -0.68 -13.56 -20.57
C ARG A 94 -1.30 -12.23 -20.16
N ILE A 95 -0.50 -11.24 -19.74
CA ILE A 95 -0.99 -9.88 -19.47
C ILE A 95 -1.57 -9.27 -20.75
N LEU A 96 -0.82 -9.31 -21.85
CA LEU A 96 -1.26 -8.74 -23.14
C LEU A 96 -2.54 -9.41 -23.66
N ASP A 97 -2.64 -10.74 -23.58
CA ASP A 97 -3.82 -11.50 -24.00
C ASP A 97 -5.04 -11.15 -23.15
N THR A 98 -4.84 -10.97 -21.83
CA THR A 98 -5.91 -10.58 -20.90
C THR A 98 -6.42 -9.17 -21.21
N LEU A 99 -5.53 -8.22 -21.49
CA LEU A 99 -5.90 -6.86 -21.91
C LEU A 99 -6.62 -6.86 -23.26
N ALA A 100 -6.14 -7.64 -24.22
CA ALA A 100 -6.81 -7.80 -25.51
C ALA A 100 -8.21 -8.41 -25.35
N ALA A 101 -8.37 -9.43 -24.50
CA ALA A 101 -9.66 -10.01 -24.17
C ALA A 101 -10.60 -9.01 -23.49
N GLY A 102 -10.09 -8.20 -22.55
CA GLY A 102 -10.84 -7.13 -21.89
C GLY A 102 -11.41 -6.11 -22.89
N SER A 103 -10.59 -5.66 -23.86
CA SER A 103 -11.04 -4.73 -24.90
C SER A 103 -12.12 -5.31 -25.84
N ARG A 104 -12.18 -6.64 -25.98
CA ARG A 104 -13.23 -7.31 -26.78
C ARG A 104 -14.52 -7.48 -25.99
N LEU A 105 -14.42 -7.72 -24.68
CA LEU A 105 -15.56 -7.85 -23.79
C LEU A 105 -16.25 -6.49 -23.57
N PHE A 106 -15.46 -5.44 -23.37
CA PHE A 106 -15.92 -4.07 -23.17
C PHE A 106 -15.70 -3.26 -24.43
N VAL A 107 -16.62 -3.38 -25.40
CA VAL A 107 -16.49 -2.77 -26.73
C VAL A 107 -16.34 -1.24 -26.70
N ASP A 108 -16.92 -0.60 -25.69
CA ASP A 108 -16.82 0.85 -25.46
C ASP A 108 -15.50 1.28 -24.78
N HIS A 109 -14.65 0.30 -24.43
CA HIS A 109 -13.34 0.51 -23.81
C HIS A 109 -12.17 -0.06 -24.64
N PRO A 110 -11.99 0.39 -25.90
CA PRO A 110 -10.92 -0.09 -26.76
C PRO A 110 -9.52 0.24 -26.24
N GLU A 111 -9.38 1.19 -25.31
CA GLU A 111 -8.12 1.54 -24.64
C GLU A 111 -7.54 0.40 -23.81
N ILE A 112 -8.36 -0.56 -23.34
CA ILE A 112 -7.91 -1.63 -22.44
C ILE A 112 -6.72 -2.40 -23.01
N LYS A 113 -6.71 -2.68 -24.32
CA LYS A 113 -5.64 -3.44 -24.99
C LYS A 113 -4.28 -2.71 -25.01
N ASN A 114 -4.26 -1.42 -24.72
CA ASN A 114 -3.12 -0.52 -24.86
C ASN A 114 -2.68 0.12 -23.53
N LEU A 115 -3.31 -0.27 -22.41
CA LEU A 115 -2.97 0.28 -21.10
C LEU A 115 -1.50 0.02 -20.75
N GLY A 116 -0.88 1.00 -20.10
CA GLY A 116 0.37 0.79 -19.38
C GLY A 116 0.12 -0.06 -18.14
N VAL A 117 1.13 -0.82 -17.72
CA VAL A 117 1.03 -1.81 -16.64
C VAL A 117 1.85 -1.43 -15.42
N VAL A 118 1.26 -1.50 -14.23
CA VAL A 118 1.97 -1.54 -12.96
C VAL A 118 2.09 -3.01 -12.57
N LEU A 119 3.30 -3.50 -12.35
CA LEU A 119 3.52 -4.88 -11.92
C LEU A 119 3.80 -4.90 -10.41
N PHE A 120 3.06 -5.73 -9.70
CA PHE A 120 3.14 -5.87 -8.26
C PHE A 120 3.43 -7.33 -7.93
N GLY A 121 4.37 -7.58 -7.02
CA GLY A 121 4.72 -8.92 -6.59
C GLY A 121 4.99 -9.00 -5.08
N PHE A 122 4.75 -10.18 -4.51
CA PHE A 122 5.08 -10.52 -3.12
C PHE A 122 5.96 -11.75 -3.08
N SER A 123 7.05 -11.70 -2.30
CA SER A 123 8.05 -12.78 -2.22
C SER A 123 8.53 -13.20 -3.62
N ALA A 124 8.51 -14.48 -3.97
CA ALA A 124 8.80 -15.00 -5.31
C ALA A 124 7.95 -14.35 -6.42
N GLY A 125 6.78 -13.79 -6.07
CA GLY A 125 5.98 -12.98 -6.98
C GLY A 125 6.65 -11.68 -7.41
N SER A 126 7.51 -11.09 -6.56
CA SER A 126 8.37 -9.93 -6.86
C SER A 126 9.35 -10.26 -7.98
N ALA A 127 9.99 -11.42 -7.93
CA ALA A 127 10.84 -11.93 -9.02
C ALA A 127 10.07 -12.08 -10.34
N GLY A 128 8.83 -12.60 -10.27
CA GLY A 128 7.95 -12.72 -11.42
C GLY A 128 7.58 -11.37 -12.03
N ALA A 129 7.22 -10.40 -11.18
CA ALA A 129 6.90 -9.04 -11.60
C ALA A 129 8.11 -8.34 -12.23
N ALA A 130 9.27 -8.39 -11.58
CA ALA A 130 10.51 -7.78 -12.06
C ALA A 130 10.97 -8.36 -13.41
N ARG A 131 10.93 -9.68 -13.57
CA ARG A 131 11.31 -10.31 -14.85
C ARG A 131 10.29 -10.07 -15.95
N ALA A 132 9.00 -10.14 -15.66
CA ALA A 132 7.98 -9.82 -16.66
C ALA A 132 8.13 -8.36 -17.13
N ALA A 133 8.47 -7.43 -16.23
CA ALA A 133 8.82 -6.06 -16.61
C ALA A 133 10.01 -5.99 -17.57
N SER A 134 10.96 -6.93 -17.53
CA SER A 134 12.11 -6.97 -18.43
C SER A 134 11.85 -7.74 -19.74
N SER A 135 10.69 -8.37 -19.90
CA SER A 135 10.31 -9.05 -21.15
C SER A 135 10.27 -8.07 -22.33
N PRO A 136 10.78 -8.44 -23.52
CA PRO A 136 10.69 -7.60 -24.73
C PRO A 136 9.24 -7.36 -25.20
N LEU A 137 8.26 -8.07 -24.64
CA LEU A 137 6.83 -7.87 -24.90
C LEU A 137 6.25 -6.66 -24.13
N LEU A 138 6.84 -6.31 -22.98
CA LEU A 138 6.38 -5.20 -22.13
C LEU A 138 7.38 -4.04 -22.08
N SER A 139 8.67 -4.33 -22.29
CA SER A 139 9.76 -3.37 -22.27
C SER A 139 10.55 -3.38 -23.57
N ASN A 140 11.33 -2.33 -23.78
CA ASN A 140 12.24 -2.29 -24.91
C ASN A 140 13.47 -3.17 -24.59
N PRO A 141 13.88 -4.09 -25.48
CA PRO A 141 15.11 -4.86 -25.29
C PRO A 141 16.36 -3.97 -25.26
N ASP A 142 16.28 -2.76 -25.81
CA ASP A 142 17.31 -1.73 -25.67
C ASP A 142 17.10 -0.97 -24.35
N PRO A 143 18.00 -1.12 -23.36
CA PRO A 143 17.86 -0.50 -22.03
C PRO A 143 17.97 1.03 -22.05
N ASP A 144 18.45 1.62 -23.15
CA ASP A 144 18.53 3.06 -23.32
C ASP A 144 17.27 3.65 -23.98
N LYS A 145 16.36 2.79 -24.46
CA LYS A 145 15.06 3.18 -25.02
C LYS A 145 13.92 3.01 -24.01
N PRO A 146 12.88 3.87 -24.06
CA PRO A 146 11.76 3.83 -23.14
C PRO A 146 11.02 2.46 -23.17
N PRO A 147 10.58 1.93 -22.01
CA PRO A 147 9.81 0.68 -21.94
C PRO A 147 8.46 0.83 -22.68
N GLN A 148 8.02 -0.24 -23.34
CA GLN A 148 6.86 -0.17 -24.21
C GLN A 148 5.55 0.00 -23.44
N ARG A 149 5.45 -0.50 -22.19
CA ARG A 149 4.21 -0.46 -21.39
C ARG A 149 4.39 -0.39 -19.87
N VAL A 150 5.57 -0.62 -19.31
CA VAL A 150 5.72 -0.74 -17.84
C VAL A 150 5.78 0.63 -17.13
N LEU A 151 4.77 0.91 -16.30
CA LEU A 151 4.57 2.14 -15.52
C LEU A 151 5.24 2.13 -14.14
N ALA A 152 5.37 0.97 -13.51
CA ALA A 152 6.13 0.80 -12.26
C ALA A 152 6.26 -0.70 -11.95
N VAL A 153 7.24 -1.03 -11.11
CA VAL A 153 7.34 -2.35 -10.47
C VAL A 153 7.38 -2.16 -8.95
N ILE A 154 6.51 -2.89 -8.25
CA ILE A 154 6.42 -2.87 -6.79
C ILE A 154 6.77 -4.27 -6.29
N ASN A 155 7.84 -4.35 -5.51
CA ASN A 155 8.33 -5.57 -4.90
C ASN A 155 8.04 -5.52 -3.40
N LEU A 156 7.34 -6.53 -2.90
CA LEU A 156 7.09 -6.70 -1.48
C LEU A 156 7.96 -7.81 -0.92
N ASN A 157 8.76 -7.45 0.07
CA ASN A 157 9.50 -8.37 0.94
C ASN A 157 10.46 -9.33 0.24
N GLU A 158 10.86 -9.00 -0.99
CA GLU A 158 11.90 -9.73 -1.73
C GLU A 158 12.34 -8.97 -2.98
N ILE A 159 13.64 -8.97 -3.23
CA ILE A 159 14.25 -8.71 -4.53
C ILE A 159 15.16 -9.89 -4.85
N ASP A 160 15.16 -10.28 -6.12
CA ASP A 160 16.10 -11.26 -6.66
C ASP A 160 17.18 -10.57 -7.50
N GLY A 161 18.41 -11.04 -7.37
CA GLY A 161 19.56 -10.50 -8.08
C GLY A 161 19.76 -11.09 -9.48
N GLY A 162 20.57 -10.41 -10.30
CA GLY A 162 21.12 -11.00 -11.52
C GLY A 162 20.13 -11.08 -12.67
N ALA A 163 19.64 -12.29 -13.00
CA ALA A 163 18.71 -12.47 -14.11
C ALA A 163 17.26 -12.05 -13.78
N TYR A 164 16.99 -11.60 -12.56
CA TYR A 164 15.65 -11.33 -12.02
C TYR A 164 15.33 -9.85 -11.83
N GLU A 165 16.11 -8.97 -12.45
CA GLU A 165 16.02 -7.52 -12.22
C GLU A 165 15.01 -6.84 -13.15
N ALA A 166 14.26 -5.87 -12.61
CA ALA A 166 13.46 -4.98 -13.44
C ALA A 166 14.32 -3.95 -14.18
N PRO A 167 13.84 -3.37 -15.31
CA PRO A 167 14.64 -2.49 -16.16
C PRO A 167 15.16 -1.23 -15.44
N MET A 168 16.37 -0.79 -15.77
CA MET A 168 17.00 0.43 -15.22
C MET A 168 16.22 1.72 -15.52
N SER A 169 15.35 1.70 -16.51
CA SER A 169 14.51 2.83 -16.94
C SER A 169 13.17 2.91 -16.21
N THR A 170 12.83 1.94 -15.36
CA THR A 170 11.48 1.76 -14.79
C THR A 170 11.49 2.05 -13.28
N PRO A 171 10.63 2.96 -12.78
CA PRO A 171 10.41 3.21 -11.36
C PRO A 171 10.12 1.92 -10.58
N GLN A 172 10.85 1.75 -9.48
CA GLN A 172 10.80 0.57 -8.65
C GLN A 172 10.61 0.97 -7.19
N LEU A 173 9.71 0.28 -6.51
CA LEU A 173 9.52 0.39 -5.07
C LEU A 173 9.78 -0.97 -4.42
N LEU A 174 10.69 -0.99 -3.44
CA LEU A 174 10.82 -2.09 -2.49
C LEU A 174 10.17 -1.69 -1.17
N LEU A 175 9.20 -2.48 -0.72
CA LEU A 175 8.77 -2.49 0.67
C LEU A 175 9.49 -3.64 1.35
N SER A 176 10.30 -3.29 2.35
CA SER A 176 11.17 -4.19 3.09
C SER A 176 10.63 -4.28 4.51
N ASP A 177 10.59 -5.48 5.07
CA ASP A 177 10.12 -5.69 6.43
C ASP A 177 11.32 -5.75 7.39
N ALA A 178 11.31 -4.91 8.42
CA ALA A 178 12.42 -4.82 9.36
C ALA A 178 12.63 -6.16 10.08
N GLY A 179 13.80 -6.77 9.90
CA GLY A 179 14.13 -8.05 10.54
C GLY A 179 13.55 -9.28 9.82
N ASP A 180 12.98 -9.11 8.62
CA ASP A 180 12.58 -10.22 7.77
C ASP A 180 13.79 -10.98 7.19
N GLN A 181 13.75 -12.30 7.27
CA GLN A 181 14.80 -13.21 6.79
C GLN A 181 14.84 -13.36 5.27
N PHE A 182 13.84 -12.84 4.56
CA PHE A 182 13.79 -12.83 3.09
C PHE A 182 13.88 -11.42 2.52
N GLY A 183 13.12 -10.47 3.08
CA GLY A 183 12.96 -9.12 2.53
C GLY A 183 13.56 -7.97 3.33
N GLY A 184 14.29 -8.24 4.41
CA GLY A 184 14.91 -7.20 5.23
C GLY A 184 16.04 -6.44 4.51
N LEU A 185 16.28 -5.19 4.88
CA LEU A 185 17.31 -4.33 4.30
C LEU A 185 18.71 -4.95 4.37
N LEU A 186 19.05 -5.57 5.51
CA LEU A 186 20.33 -6.22 5.74
C LEU A 186 20.35 -7.70 5.34
N THR A 187 19.20 -8.23 4.91
CA THR A 187 19.07 -9.60 4.42
C THR A 187 19.65 -9.71 3.02
N PRO A 188 20.36 -10.81 2.69
CA PRO A 188 20.88 -11.04 1.34
C PRO A 188 19.76 -11.10 0.29
N VAL A 189 20.00 -10.46 -0.85
CA VAL A 189 19.19 -10.59 -2.07
C VAL A 189 19.25 -12.04 -2.56
N GLU A 190 18.09 -12.65 -2.81
CA GLU A 190 18.02 -14.04 -3.28
C GLU A 190 18.78 -14.17 -4.62
N SER A 191 19.48 -15.30 -4.77
CA SER A 191 20.23 -15.65 -5.99
C SER A 191 21.35 -14.66 -6.38
N SER A 192 21.71 -13.71 -5.51
CA SER A 192 22.84 -12.81 -5.75
C SER A 192 24.19 -13.52 -5.51
N ASN A 193 25.11 -13.38 -6.47
CA ASN A 193 26.48 -13.90 -6.36
C ASN A 193 27.50 -12.90 -6.94
N PRO A 194 28.41 -12.32 -6.11
CA PRO A 194 28.54 -12.53 -4.66
C PRO A 194 27.30 -12.03 -3.89
N PRO A 195 27.06 -12.54 -2.66
CA PRO A 195 25.96 -12.08 -1.82
C PRO A 195 26.00 -10.57 -1.59
N ILE A 196 24.85 -9.91 -1.72
CA ILE A 196 24.65 -8.48 -1.46
C ILE A 196 23.36 -8.29 -0.67
N SER A 197 23.32 -7.38 0.29
CA SER A 197 22.08 -7.07 1.02
C SER A 197 21.08 -6.30 0.15
N HIS A 198 19.79 -6.32 0.48
CA HIS A 198 18.77 -5.54 -0.20
C HIS A 198 19.12 -4.04 -0.22
N ASP A 199 19.60 -3.50 0.90
CA ASP A 199 20.06 -2.11 1.02
C ASP A 199 21.20 -1.79 0.05
N ALA A 200 22.26 -2.60 0.06
CA ALA A 200 23.41 -2.41 -0.81
C ALA A 200 23.03 -2.56 -2.30
N TYR A 201 22.13 -3.50 -2.60
CA TYR A 201 21.60 -3.71 -3.94
C TYR A 201 20.80 -2.50 -4.46
N VAL A 202 19.86 -2.00 -3.66
CA VAL A 202 19.04 -0.84 -4.01
C VAL A 202 19.92 0.38 -4.25
N ARG A 203 20.87 0.65 -3.36
CA ARG A 203 21.83 1.76 -3.50
C ARG A 203 22.70 1.63 -4.75
N LYS A 204 23.20 0.42 -5.03
CA LYS A 204 23.99 0.13 -6.25
C LYS A 204 23.19 0.44 -7.51
N ARG A 205 21.92 0.03 -7.57
CA ARG A 205 21.06 0.30 -8.73
C ARG A 205 20.72 1.78 -8.85
N ALA A 206 20.40 2.46 -7.75
CA ALA A 206 20.17 3.90 -7.74
C ALA A 206 21.38 4.70 -8.22
N ALA A 207 22.59 4.34 -7.79
CA ALA A 207 23.84 4.91 -8.27
C ALA A 207 24.06 4.68 -9.77
N GLY A 208 23.65 3.53 -10.30
CA GLY A 208 23.61 3.24 -11.74
C GLY A 208 22.55 4.03 -12.55
N GLY A 209 21.77 4.86 -11.87
CA GLY A 209 20.73 5.72 -12.43
C GLY A 209 19.32 5.14 -12.36
N ALA A 210 19.11 3.96 -11.76
CA ALA A 210 17.78 3.39 -11.64
C ALA A 210 16.87 4.26 -10.75
N PRO A 211 15.62 4.50 -11.14
CA PRO A 211 14.62 5.15 -10.30
C PRO A 211 14.06 4.17 -9.25
N ILE A 212 14.91 3.71 -8.32
CA ILE A 212 14.52 2.76 -7.28
C ILE A 212 14.39 3.44 -5.91
N THR A 213 13.29 3.14 -5.22
CA THR A 213 12.97 3.56 -3.85
C THR A 213 12.91 2.32 -2.96
N VAL A 214 13.34 2.45 -1.71
CA VAL A 214 13.10 1.44 -0.68
C VAL A 214 12.52 2.11 0.56
N VAL A 215 11.61 1.39 1.21
CA VAL A 215 11.07 1.72 2.53
C VAL A 215 11.17 0.50 3.42
N ASN A 216 11.59 0.71 4.66
CA ASN A 216 11.61 -0.31 5.70
C ASN A 216 10.38 -0.15 6.58
N GLU A 217 9.61 -1.21 6.76
CA GLU A 217 8.33 -1.22 7.45
C GLU A 217 8.52 -1.79 8.87
N PRO A 218 8.40 -0.96 9.92
CA PRO A 218 8.61 -1.40 11.29
C PRO A 218 7.49 -2.32 11.78
N GLY A 219 7.87 -3.39 12.46
CA GLY A 219 6.91 -4.31 13.07
C GLY A 219 6.20 -5.21 12.05
N HIS A 220 6.76 -5.40 10.86
CA HIS A 220 6.36 -6.41 9.89
C HIS A 220 7.31 -7.63 9.88
N PHE A 221 6.88 -8.76 9.31
CA PHE A 221 7.67 -9.96 9.00
C PHE A 221 7.19 -10.52 7.67
N HIS A 222 7.93 -11.42 7.01
CA HIS A 222 7.60 -11.94 5.66
C HIS A 222 6.10 -12.12 5.34
N GLY A 223 5.47 -11.08 4.80
CA GLY A 223 4.06 -11.10 4.40
C GLY A 223 3.05 -11.02 5.55
N GLY A 224 3.42 -10.49 6.71
CA GLY A 224 2.55 -10.30 7.87
C GLY A 224 3.09 -9.25 8.85
N ALA A 225 2.38 -8.96 9.93
CA ALA A 225 2.88 -8.07 10.98
C ALA A 225 3.58 -8.86 12.11
N ARG A 226 4.69 -8.37 12.68
CA ARG A 226 5.30 -8.93 13.91
C ARG A 226 4.28 -9.01 15.05
N TYR A 227 3.24 -8.17 14.95
CA TYR A 227 2.01 -8.22 15.72
C TYR A 227 0.81 -8.72 14.90
N ARG A 228 0.97 -9.78 14.09
CA ARG A 228 0.03 -10.55 13.21
C ARG A 228 -1.28 -9.91 12.73
N TYR A 229 -1.33 -8.60 12.56
CA TYR A 229 -2.26 -7.99 11.63
C TYR A 229 -2.13 -8.72 10.30
N ARG A 230 -3.24 -9.26 9.78
CA ARG A 230 -3.25 -9.83 8.43
C ARG A 230 -2.66 -8.79 7.49
N ASN A 231 -1.53 -9.13 6.87
CA ASN A 231 -1.02 -8.64 5.59
C ASN A 231 -1.39 -7.20 5.24
N ARG A 232 -1.20 -6.28 6.19
CA ARG A 232 -1.21 -4.86 5.86
C ARG A 232 0.22 -4.40 6.02
N VAL A 233 1.04 -4.83 5.05
CA VAL A 233 2.03 -3.92 4.44
C VAL A 233 1.39 -2.53 4.45
N ASP A 234 2.06 -1.53 5.00
CA ASP A 234 1.52 -0.19 5.05
C ASP A 234 1.62 0.37 3.63
N TYR A 235 0.62 -0.02 2.84
CA TYR A 235 0.40 0.42 1.48
C TYR A 235 0.23 1.93 1.41
N GLY A 236 0.16 2.65 2.52
CA GLY A 236 0.10 4.08 2.51
C GLY A 236 1.33 4.74 1.88
N PHE A 237 2.55 4.24 2.11
CA PHE A 237 3.71 4.79 1.40
C PHE A 237 3.66 4.41 -0.07
N MET A 238 3.39 3.14 -0.37
CA MET A 238 3.24 2.65 -1.74
C MET A 238 2.23 3.47 -2.53
N ARG A 239 1.08 3.79 -1.92
CA ARG A 239 0.03 4.59 -2.52
C ARG A 239 0.53 5.98 -2.85
N VAL A 240 1.17 6.67 -1.90
CA VAL A 240 1.76 8.00 -2.13
C VAL A 240 2.79 7.93 -3.25
N TRP A 241 3.69 6.96 -3.21
CA TRP A 241 4.73 6.78 -4.20
C TRP A 241 4.15 6.54 -5.59
N LEU A 242 3.22 5.60 -5.72
CA LEU A 242 2.61 5.24 -7.00
C LEU A 242 1.70 6.35 -7.52
N GLU A 243 1.00 7.08 -6.66
CA GLU A 243 0.24 8.27 -7.05
C GLU A 243 1.15 9.30 -7.75
N GLU A 244 2.31 9.60 -7.17
CA GLU A 244 3.26 10.57 -7.73
C GLU A 244 3.92 10.06 -9.01
N VAL A 245 4.21 8.76 -9.10
CA VAL A 245 4.67 8.12 -10.35
C VAL A 245 3.60 8.20 -11.45
N LEU A 246 2.35 7.84 -11.15
CA LEU A 246 1.27 7.82 -12.14
C LEU A 246 0.90 9.22 -12.62
N LYS A 247 0.88 10.23 -11.74
CA LYS A 247 0.71 11.64 -12.13
C LYS A 247 1.76 12.09 -13.14
N ALA A 248 2.98 11.59 -13.03
CA ALA A 248 4.07 11.95 -13.93
C ALA A 248 4.17 11.07 -15.19
N ARG A 249 3.62 9.84 -15.18
CA ARG A 249 3.76 8.86 -16.27
C ARG A 249 2.51 8.65 -17.12
N LEU A 250 1.31 8.90 -16.58
CA LEU A 250 0.09 8.65 -17.33
C LEU A 250 -0.10 9.72 -18.41
N PRO A 251 -0.37 9.34 -19.67
CA PRO A 251 -0.74 10.30 -20.70
C PRO A 251 -2.03 11.01 -20.28
N LEU A 252 -2.21 12.26 -20.68
CA LEU A 252 -3.43 13.03 -20.39
C LEU A 252 -4.69 12.35 -20.95
N GLU A 253 -4.57 11.74 -22.13
CA GLU A 253 -5.62 11.01 -22.83
C GLU A 253 -5.41 9.49 -22.77
N PRO A 254 -6.47 8.67 -22.75
CA PRO A 254 -6.37 7.21 -22.78
C PRO A 254 -5.78 6.71 -24.12
N PRO A 255 -4.95 5.65 -24.11
CA PRO A 255 -4.28 5.17 -25.31
C PRO A 255 -5.22 4.32 -26.20
N LEU A 256 -5.90 4.95 -27.16
CA LEU A 256 -6.89 4.25 -28.01
C LEU A 256 -6.26 3.45 -29.18
N ALA A 257 -5.25 4.01 -29.84
CA ALA A 257 -4.70 3.45 -31.08
C ALA A 257 -3.51 2.51 -30.84
N ALA A 258 -2.62 2.87 -29.92
CA ALA A 258 -1.41 2.14 -29.57
C ALA A 258 -1.05 2.40 -28.10
N PRO A 259 -0.20 1.57 -27.49
CA PRO A 259 0.27 1.81 -26.13
C PRO A 259 0.98 3.15 -25.99
N ALA A 260 0.73 3.84 -24.89
CA ALA A 260 1.52 5.00 -24.53
C ALA A 260 2.90 4.54 -24.06
N PHE A 261 3.95 4.87 -24.82
CA PHE A 261 5.32 4.58 -24.44
C PHE A 261 5.65 5.32 -23.14
N ALA A 262 6.07 4.56 -22.12
CA ALA A 262 6.37 5.15 -20.85
C ALA A 262 7.79 5.76 -20.89
N PRO A 263 8.05 6.94 -20.30
CA PRO A 263 9.35 7.61 -20.46
C PRO A 263 10.51 6.77 -19.93
N ASN A 264 11.74 7.07 -20.36
CA ASN A 264 12.96 6.56 -19.73
C ASN A 264 13.26 7.38 -18.47
N TRP A 265 13.25 6.74 -17.29
CA TRP A 265 13.49 7.40 -16.01
C TRP A 265 14.91 7.22 -15.48
N ARG A 266 15.80 6.60 -16.26
CA ARG A 266 17.19 6.48 -15.88
C ARG A 266 17.79 7.86 -15.72
N GLY A 267 18.29 8.16 -14.52
CA GLY A 267 18.86 9.48 -14.19
C GLY A 267 17.83 10.62 -14.12
N HIS A 268 16.53 10.34 -14.06
CA HIS A 268 15.48 11.36 -14.00
C HIS A 268 15.73 12.40 -12.88
N SER A 269 15.43 13.67 -13.16
CA SER A 269 15.45 14.79 -12.22
C SER A 269 14.31 14.66 -11.20
N GLY A 270 14.45 13.72 -10.28
CA GLY A 270 13.57 13.53 -9.14
C GLY A 270 14.20 14.05 -7.85
N TRP A 271 13.70 13.53 -6.73
CA TRP A 271 14.29 13.70 -5.42
C TRP A 271 15.17 12.50 -5.08
N LEU A 272 16.14 12.72 -4.21
CA LEU A 272 16.99 11.68 -3.67
C LEU A 272 16.74 11.55 -2.17
N GLY A 273 16.79 10.32 -1.67
CA GLY A 273 16.80 10.01 -0.25
C GLY A 273 18.13 9.35 0.11
N ALA A 274 18.85 9.86 1.09
CA ALA A 274 20.07 9.24 1.60
C ALA A 274 19.84 8.82 3.05
N TYR A 275 20.32 7.63 3.43
CA TYR A 275 20.14 7.07 4.77
C TYR A 275 21.27 6.11 5.11
N ASP A 276 21.39 5.74 6.37
CA ASP A 276 22.18 4.59 6.84
C ASP A 276 21.22 3.56 7.45
N VAL A 277 21.70 2.34 7.70
CA VAL A 277 20.91 1.30 8.38
C VAL A 277 21.55 0.99 9.74
N ALA A 278 20.77 1.08 10.81
CA ALA A 278 21.17 0.73 12.17
C ALA A 278 20.39 -0.49 12.67
N THR A 279 20.98 -1.30 13.55
CA THR A 279 20.34 -2.45 14.23
C THR A 279 20.43 -2.30 15.75
N ASN A 280 19.72 -3.15 16.50
CA ASN A 280 19.72 -3.16 17.98
C ASN A 280 19.41 -1.78 18.57
N THR A 281 18.43 -1.08 17.97
CA THR A 281 18.15 0.31 18.34
C THR A 281 17.35 0.43 19.64
N ALA A 282 16.73 -0.67 20.12
CA ALA A 282 15.78 -0.71 21.23
C ALA A 282 14.75 0.45 21.18
N SER A 283 14.38 0.90 19.97
CA SER A 283 13.61 2.14 19.76
C SER A 283 12.25 1.81 19.15
N LEU A 284 11.16 2.24 19.77
CA LEU A 284 9.83 2.14 19.15
C LEU A 284 9.76 3.05 17.91
N PRO A 285 9.09 2.65 16.82
CA PRO A 285 8.42 1.36 16.58
C PRO A 285 9.33 0.31 15.90
N TRP A 286 10.65 0.46 15.92
CA TRP A 286 11.59 -0.42 15.23
C TRP A 286 12.06 -1.62 16.08
N GLY A 287 11.95 -1.52 17.40
CA GLY A 287 12.47 -2.53 18.33
C GLY A 287 13.99 -2.70 18.18
N ASP A 288 14.44 -3.95 18.21
CA ASP A 288 15.84 -4.33 18.00
C ASP A 288 16.17 -4.63 16.53
N ASP A 289 15.19 -4.48 15.64
CA ASP A 289 15.36 -4.74 14.21
C ASP A 289 16.14 -3.60 13.52
N GLU A 290 16.25 -3.71 12.20
CA GLU A 290 16.87 -2.70 11.35
C GLU A 290 16.01 -1.43 11.23
N ARG A 291 16.67 -0.29 11.18
CA ARG A 291 16.06 1.03 11.08
C ARG A 291 16.86 1.92 10.12
N MET A 292 16.15 2.66 9.28
CA MET A 292 16.76 3.73 8.48
C MET A 292 17.10 4.94 9.38
N VAL A 293 18.35 5.38 9.39
CA VAL A 293 18.83 6.53 10.18
C VAL A 293 19.57 7.54 9.31
N ASN A 294 19.87 8.72 9.85
CA ASN A 294 20.56 9.80 9.13
C ASN A 294 19.87 10.19 7.81
N VAL A 295 18.53 10.17 7.82
CA VAL A 295 17.68 10.31 6.64
C VAL A 295 17.69 11.75 6.13
N VAL A 296 18.20 11.94 4.91
CA VAL A 296 18.28 13.22 4.20
C VAL A 296 17.50 13.11 2.90
N ILE A 297 16.84 14.21 2.51
CA ILE A 297 16.24 14.35 1.19
C ILE A 297 16.77 15.61 0.51
N ALA A 298 16.96 15.53 -0.81
CA ALA A 298 17.36 16.67 -1.64
C ALA A 298 16.86 16.49 -3.08
N PRO A 299 16.65 17.57 -3.85
CA PRO A 299 16.54 17.46 -5.29
C PRO A 299 17.81 16.81 -5.87
N ARG A 300 17.66 15.96 -6.89
CA ARG A 300 18.81 15.28 -7.51
C ARG A 300 19.88 16.25 -8.01
N ALA A 301 19.47 17.39 -8.55
CA ALA A 301 20.39 18.41 -9.07
C ALA A 301 21.24 19.08 -7.99
N ASP A 302 20.77 19.07 -6.73
CA ASP A 302 21.39 19.80 -5.62
C ASP A 302 22.14 18.87 -4.66
N TYR A 303 22.01 17.55 -4.84
CA TYR A 303 22.65 16.57 -3.98
C TYR A 303 24.14 16.46 -4.28
N SER A 304 24.96 16.96 -3.36
CA SER A 304 26.43 16.97 -3.42
C SER A 304 27.08 16.09 -2.35
N GLY A 305 26.29 15.32 -1.60
CA GLY A 305 26.80 14.45 -0.54
C GLY A 305 27.36 13.13 -1.06
N ASP A 306 28.32 12.57 -0.33
CA ASP A 306 28.94 11.27 -0.68
C ASP A 306 28.10 10.06 -0.21
N ARG A 307 27.01 10.28 0.53
CA ARG A 307 26.18 9.18 1.02
C ARG A 307 25.46 8.50 -0.15
N PRO A 308 25.36 7.16 -0.13
CA PRO A 308 24.50 6.46 -1.07
C PRO A 308 23.06 6.94 -0.96
N PHE A 309 22.36 6.92 -2.08
CA PHE A 309 21.00 7.45 -2.18
C PHE A 309 20.07 6.47 -2.88
N ILE A 310 18.78 6.74 -2.74
CA ILE A 310 17.68 6.17 -3.49
C ILE A 310 16.94 7.28 -4.23
N TRP A 311 16.20 6.91 -5.26
CA TRP A 311 15.37 7.84 -6.00
C TRP A 311 13.98 7.96 -5.35
N LEU A 312 13.37 9.14 -5.42
CA LEU A 312 12.02 9.45 -4.96
C LEU A 312 11.30 10.27 -6.04
N PRO A 313 10.02 9.98 -6.34
CA PRO A 313 9.33 10.54 -7.51
C PRO A 313 9.05 12.04 -7.41
N SER A 314 8.87 12.57 -6.20
CA SER A 314 8.54 13.98 -5.98
C SER A 314 8.97 14.45 -4.59
N GLU A 315 8.91 15.77 -4.37
CA GLU A 315 9.16 16.37 -3.05
C GLU A 315 8.18 15.84 -2.00
N ARG A 316 6.92 15.66 -2.38
CA ARG A 316 5.86 15.13 -1.49
C ARG A 316 6.22 13.72 -1.05
N ALA A 317 6.55 12.83 -1.99
CA ALA A 317 6.97 11.48 -1.67
C ALA A 317 8.24 11.48 -0.80
N ALA A 318 9.19 12.38 -1.07
CA ALA A 318 10.41 12.48 -0.30
C ALA A 318 10.20 12.94 1.15
N LYS A 319 9.35 13.95 1.37
CA LYS A 319 8.99 14.41 2.72
C LYS A 319 8.31 13.31 3.52
N ILE A 320 7.34 12.61 2.90
CA ILE A 320 6.61 11.51 3.53
C ILE A 320 7.56 10.34 3.83
N TRP A 321 8.43 9.99 2.88
CA TRP A 321 9.46 8.96 3.06
C TRP A 321 10.37 9.27 4.25
N ARG A 322 10.87 10.51 4.35
CA ARG A 322 11.72 10.95 5.47
C ARG A 322 11.01 10.80 6.81
N THR A 323 9.76 11.26 6.89
CA THR A 323 8.95 11.12 8.11
C THR A 323 8.77 9.65 8.46
N TYR A 324 8.38 8.82 7.49
CA TYR A 324 8.15 7.39 7.71
C TYR A 324 9.43 6.66 8.15
N ALA A 325 10.54 6.88 7.46
CA ALA A 325 11.83 6.26 7.77
C ALA A 325 12.35 6.62 9.17
N VAL A 326 12.05 7.82 9.68
CA VAL A 326 12.48 8.25 11.01
C VAL A 326 11.49 7.78 12.09
N GLU A 327 10.20 7.99 11.86
CA GLU A 327 9.15 7.84 12.87
C GLU A 327 8.48 6.46 12.87
N GLY A 328 8.64 5.70 11.78
CA GLY A 328 7.99 4.42 11.53
C GLY A 328 6.48 4.51 11.34
N VAL A 329 5.96 5.70 11.06
CA VAL A 329 4.54 5.95 10.82
C VAL A 329 4.34 6.96 9.72
N LEU A 330 3.32 6.76 8.90
CA LEU A 330 2.95 7.71 7.88
C LEU A 330 2.31 8.95 8.49
N PRO A 331 2.57 10.14 7.92
CA PRO A 331 1.76 11.30 8.24
C PRO A 331 0.30 11.04 7.83
N PRO A 332 -0.67 11.64 8.56
CA PRO A 332 -2.08 11.54 8.20
C PRO A 332 -2.32 12.01 6.76
N ARG A 333 -3.14 11.27 6.01
CA ARG A 333 -3.53 11.69 4.66
C ARG A 333 -4.37 12.97 4.67
N GLU A 334 -5.21 13.11 5.69
CA GLU A 334 -6.13 14.24 5.86
C GLU A 334 -5.92 14.81 7.26
N PRO A 335 -4.85 15.60 7.48
CA PRO A 335 -4.46 16.06 8.82
C PRO A 335 -5.60 16.76 9.57
N ASP A 336 -6.48 17.45 8.84
CA ASP A 336 -7.62 18.20 9.38
C ASP A 336 -8.83 17.32 9.77
N ARG A 337 -8.88 16.06 9.34
CA ARG A 337 -9.92 15.14 9.82
C ARG A 337 -9.61 14.66 11.23
N PRO A 338 -10.60 14.32 12.05
CA PRO A 338 -10.36 13.57 13.28
C PRO A 338 -9.63 12.25 12.97
N MET A 339 -8.75 11.82 13.88
CA MET A 339 -8.19 10.48 13.86
C MET A 339 -9.31 9.45 13.98
N MET A 340 -9.19 8.31 13.30
CA MET A 340 -10.18 7.24 13.37
C MET A 340 -9.49 5.89 13.58
N ALA A 341 -10.13 5.01 14.34
CA ALA A 341 -9.71 3.62 14.38
C ALA A 341 -10.12 2.92 13.08
N THR A 342 -9.16 2.27 12.44
CA THR A 342 -9.35 1.67 11.11
C THR A 342 -9.87 0.25 11.18
N ASP A 343 -9.39 -0.54 12.14
CA ASP A 343 -9.72 -1.97 12.27
C ASP A 343 -9.22 -2.52 13.62
N ALA A 344 -9.78 -3.65 14.08
CA ALA A 344 -9.49 -4.23 15.39
C ALA A 344 -9.54 -5.76 15.38
N PHE A 345 -8.70 -6.40 16.22
CA PHE A 345 -8.50 -7.84 16.24
C PHE A 345 -8.36 -8.38 17.65
N LEU A 346 -8.80 -9.62 17.88
CA LEU A 346 -8.42 -10.41 19.05
C LEU A 346 -7.30 -11.39 18.70
N ARG A 347 -6.25 -11.39 19.52
CA ARG A 347 -5.11 -12.31 19.47
C ARG A 347 -5.08 -13.28 20.66
N PRO A 348 -4.96 -14.60 20.44
CA PRO A 348 -4.59 -15.62 21.45
C PRO A 348 -3.13 -15.52 21.94
N ALA A 349 -2.80 -15.89 23.18
CA ALA A 349 -1.41 -15.94 23.69
C ALA A 349 -0.53 -16.99 23.01
N ASP A 350 -1.04 -18.21 22.84
CA ASP A 350 -0.32 -19.31 22.21
C ASP A 350 -0.52 -19.29 20.70
N ASP A 351 0.20 -18.39 20.03
CA ASP A 351 0.02 -18.18 18.60
C ASP A 351 1.34 -17.96 17.84
N VAL A 352 2.29 -18.89 17.97
CA VAL A 352 3.44 -18.95 17.06
C VAL A 352 3.54 -20.27 16.29
N LYS A 353 3.05 -21.40 16.83
CA LYS A 353 3.29 -22.74 16.23
C LYS A 353 2.06 -23.47 15.68
N ASP A 354 0.85 -23.16 16.12
CA ASP A 354 -0.32 -24.05 15.89
C ASP A 354 -1.37 -23.53 14.90
N GLY A 355 -1.07 -22.47 14.14
CA GLY A 355 -1.95 -22.01 13.06
C GLY A 355 -3.29 -21.39 13.52
N LYS A 356 -3.40 -20.93 14.78
CA LYS A 356 -4.52 -20.10 15.23
C LYS A 356 -4.47 -18.75 14.50
N ARG A 357 -5.64 -18.15 14.27
CA ARG A 357 -5.81 -16.94 13.46
C ARG A 357 -6.38 -15.82 14.31
N ASP A 358 -5.84 -14.62 14.13
CA ASP A 358 -6.44 -13.39 14.63
C ASP A 358 -7.91 -13.28 14.18
N MET A 359 -8.78 -12.94 15.13
CA MET A 359 -10.20 -12.75 14.88
C MET A 359 -10.52 -11.27 14.74
N ARG A 360 -11.00 -10.87 13.57
CA ARG A 360 -11.42 -9.49 13.32
C ARG A 360 -12.64 -9.15 14.19
N LEU A 361 -12.56 -8.05 14.90
CA LEU A 361 -13.63 -7.50 15.72
C LEU A 361 -14.56 -6.63 14.84
N PRO A 362 -15.83 -6.43 15.21
CA PRO A 362 -16.76 -5.62 14.46
C PRO A 362 -16.26 -4.17 14.31
N PRO A 363 -16.75 -3.41 13.32
CA PRO A 363 -16.39 -2.01 13.17
C PRO A 363 -16.75 -1.19 14.43
N PHE A 364 -16.00 -0.12 14.65
CA PHE A 364 -16.20 0.79 15.79
C PHE A 364 -17.55 1.51 15.69
N ALA A 365 -18.20 1.74 16.83
CA ALA A 365 -19.39 2.56 16.92
C ALA A 365 -19.04 3.91 17.56
N GLU A 366 -19.23 5.00 16.81
CA GLU A 366 -19.18 6.35 17.34
C GLU A 366 -20.59 6.85 17.69
N PRO A 367 -20.79 7.58 18.81
CA PRO A 367 -19.82 7.90 19.87
C PRO A 367 -19.79 6.83 20.98
N ALA A 368 -18.75 6.90 21.83
CA ALA A 368 -18.44 5.99 22.94
C ALA A 368 -19.56 5.71 23.98
N ARG A 369 -20.72 6.39 23.89
CA ARG A 369 -21.87 6.27 24.81
C ARG A 369 -23.15 5.74 24.16
N GLY A 370 -23.05 4.93 23.11
CA GLY A 370 -24.22 4.30 22.51
C GLY A 370 -24.70 3.08 23.29
N THR A 371 -25.98 3.05 23.70
CA THR A 371 -26.73 1.85 24.12
C THR A 371 -27.07 0.94 22.92
N GLY A 372 -26.29 0.99 21.86
CA GLY A 372 -26.52 0.24 20.62
C GLY A 372 -26.46 -1.27 20.86
N ALA A 373 -27.27 -2.02 20.15
CA ALA A 373 -27.24 -3.48 20.23
C ALA A 373 -25.84 -4.00 19.86
N LEU A 374 -25.26 -4.83 20.73
CA LEU A 374 -23.97 -5.47 20.47
C LEU A 374 -24.07 -6.32 19.20
N ALA A 375 -23.14 -6.12 18.27
CA ALA A 375 -23.05 -6.98 17.10
C ALA A 375 -22.72 -8.42 17.57
N PRO A 376 -23.54 -9.42 17.21
CA PRO A 376 -23.26 -10.80 17.54
C PRO A 376 -22.13 -11.31 16.63
N LEU A 377 -21.00 -11.63 17.23
CA LEU A 377 -19.94 -12.43 16.63
C LEU A 377 -20.22 -13.92 16.88
N LEU A 378 -19.99 -14.73 15.86
CA LEU A 378 -19.78 -16.17 16.04
C LEU A 378 -18.43 -16.32 16.72
N CYS A 379 -18.47 -16.44 18.03
CA CYS A 379 -17.29 -16.54 18.86
C CYS A 379 -17.02 -18.01 19.17
N GLU A 380 -16.04 -18.61 18.50
CA GLU A 380 -15.14 -19.54 19.19
C GLU A 380 -14.04 -18.74 19.91
N LEU A 381 -14.40 -17.59 20.51
CA LEU A 381 -13.51 -16.66 21.19
C LEU A 381 -13.23 -17.18 22.60
N ALA A 382 -12.40 -18.21 22.70
CA ALA A 382 -11.63 -18.45 23.91
C ALA A 382 -10.31 -19.12 23.55
N PRO A 383 -9.21 -18.35 23.44
CA PRO A 383 -7.98 -18.84 24.03
C PRO A 383 -8.32 -19.14 25.49
N THR A 384 -8.04 -20.36 25.95
CA THR A 384 -8.08 -20.73 27.37
C THR A 384 -7.04 -19.97 28.22
N GLU A 385 -6.27 -19.09 27.60
CA GLU A 385 -5.04 -18.47 28.08
C GLU A 385 -5.07 -16.94 27.79
N ALA A 386 -4.03 -16.23 28.22
CA ALA A 386 -3.91 -14.77 28.02
C ALA A 386 -4.02 -14.39 26.53
N GLY A 387 -4.18 -13.10 26.23
CA GLY A 387 -4.27 -12.63 24.84
C GLY A 387 -4.13 -11.13 24.74
N ALA A 388 -4.44 -10.56 23.58
CA ALA A 388 -4.49 -9.11 23.40
C ALA A 388 -5.60 -8.71 22.42
N ALA A 389 -6.21 -7.55 22.64
CA ALA A 389 -6.92 -6.85 21.58
C ALA A 389 -5.97 -5.87 20.91
N LEU A 390 -5.94 -5.88 19.58
CA LEU A 390 -5.13 -5.02 18.74
C LEU A 390 -6.04 -4.05 18.02
N ILE A 391 -5.72 -2.76 18.08
CA ILE A 391 -6.58 -1.70 17.57
C ILE A 391 -5.70 -0.78 16.73
N ALA A 392 -5.93 -0.76 15.42
CA ALA A 392 -5.17 0.08 14.51
C ALA A 392 -5.89 1.40 14.23
N PHE A 393 -5.10 2.45 14.05
CA PHE A 393 -5.55 3.80 13.75
C PHE A 393 -5.01 4.23 12.39
N ASP A 394 -5.66 5.21 11.77
CA ASP A 394 -5.20 5.84 10.53
C ASP A 394 -3.96 6.74 10.74
N ARG A 395 -3.51 6.89 12.00
CA ARG A 395 -2.40 7.74 12.43
C ARG A 395 -1.63 7.12 13.59
N ALA A 396 -0.38 7.54 13.73
CA ALA A 396 0.42 7.28 14.93
C ALA A 396 -0.29 7.77 16.19
N ILE A 397 -0.25 6.97 17.25
CA ILE A 397 -0.71 7.36 18.58
C ILE A 397 0.47 7.39 19.55
N VAL A 398 0.35 8.18 20.61
CA VAL A 398 1.37 8.29 21.68
C VAL A 398 0.94 7.48 22.90
N SER A 399 -0.34 7.56 23.23
CA SER A 399 -0.91 6.95 24.42
C SER A 399 -2.42 6.80 24.26
N GLY A 400 -3.01 6.02 25.15
CA GLY A 400 -4.44 5.98 25.37
C GLY A 400 -4.75 5.01 26.50
N GLU A 401 -5.99 5.03 26.93
CA GLU A 401 -6.51 4.18 27.99
C GLU A 401 -7.50 3.20 27.41
N ALA A 402 -7.61 2.03 28.03
CA ALA A 402 -8.63 1.05 27.69
C ALA A 402 -9.29 0.56 28.97
N SER A 403 -10.62 0.59 28.99
CA SER A 403 -11.45 -0.08 29.98
C SER A 403 -12.17 -1.23 29.32
N ILE A 404 -12.25 -2.36 30.03
CA ILE A 404 -12.84 -3.58 29.51
C ILE A 404 -14.05 -3.92 30.35
N GLU A 405 -15.19 -4.01 29.70
CA GLU A 405 -16.46 -4.47 30.26
C GLU A 405 -16.79 -5.85 29.69
N GLY A 406 -17.29 -6.75 30.54
CA GLY A 406 -17.64 -8.13 30.17
C GLY A 406 -16.87 -9.17 31.00
N PHE A 407 -16.72 -10.37 30.43
CA PHE A 407 -16.05 -11.51 31.11
C PHE A 407 -14.52 -11.47 31.00
N ALA A 408 -13.96 -10.75 30.02
CA ALA A 408 -12.53 -10.51 29.92
C ALA A 408 -12.09 -9.41 30.90
N LYS A 409 -10.85 -9.50 31.39
CA LYS A 409 -10.21 -8.47 32.22
C LYS A 409 -8.93 -7.98 31.55
N ALA A 410 -8.60 -6.70 31.70
CA ALA A 410 -7.32 -6.17 31.26
C ALA A 410 -6.16 -6.81 32.05
N ASP A 411 -5.05 -7.07 31.36
CA ASP A 411 -3.80 -7.58 31.93
C ASP A 411 -2.69 -6.52 31.96
N GLY A 412 -3.05 -5.32 32.43
CA GLY A 412 -2.16 -4.17 32.48
C GLY A 412 -2.61 -3.01 31.59
N PRO A 413 -1.83 -1.91 31.57
CA PRO A 413 -2.12 -0.76 30.73
C PRO A 413 -1.94 -1.09 29.24
N PRO A 414 -2.66 -0.39 28.34
CA PRO A 414 -2.41 -0.50 26.91
C PRO A 414 -0.95 -0.16 26.56
N GLN A 415 -0.41 -0.90 25.61
CA GLN A 415 0.87 -0.60 24.98
C GLN A 415 0.61 0.02 23.61
N VAL A 416 1.52 0.88 23.16
CA VAL A 416 1.42 1.56 21.87
C VAL A 416 2.61 1.18 21.01
N TRP A 417 2.33 0.80 19.77
CA TRP A 417 3.31 0.55 18.74
C TRP A 417 2.88 1.28 17.47
N SER A 418 3.54 2.39 17.13
CA SER A 418 3.19 3.20 15.95
C SER A 418 1.72 3.65 15.99
N ASN A 419 0.90 3.19 15.05
CA ASN A 419 -0.53 3.42 14.94
C ASN A 419 -1.37 2.27 15.52
N VAL A 420 -0.79 1.39 16.32
CA VAL A 420 -1.49 0.25 16.94
C VAL A 420 -1.48 0.38 18.46
N MET A 421 -2.66 0.28 19.06
CA MET A 421 -2.82 0.06 20.49
C MET A 421 -2.99 -1.43 20.76
N ILE A 422 -2.19 -1.95 21.68
CA ILE A 422 -2.22 -3.33 22.16
C ILE A 422 -2.82 -3.29 23.56
N VAL A 423 -4.00 -3.87 23.74
CA VAL A 423 -4.68 -3.98 25.03
C VAL A 423 -4.50 -5.41 25.55
N PRO A 424 -3.62 -5.66 26.54
CA PRO A 424 -3.41 -6.99 27.09
C PRO A 424 -4.67 -7.51 27.79
N LEU A 425 -5.00 -8.78 27.59
CA LEU A 425 -6.19 -9.45 28.13
C LEU A 425 -5.77 -10.65 28.97
N LYS A 426 -6.36 -10.78 30.16
CA LYS A 426 -6.22 -11.97 31.01
C LYS A 426 -6.99 -13.13 30.40
N ALA A 427 -6.49 -14.34 30.67
CA ALA A 427 -7.19 -15.58 30.37
C ALA A 427 -8.62 -15.53 30.94
N GLY A 428 -9.61 -15.63 30.06
CA GLY A 428 -11.02 -15.56 30.40
C GLY A 428 -11.76 -16.74 29.79
N ALA A 429 -11.88 -17.84 30.53
CA ALA A 429 -12.66 -18.98 30.09
C ALA A 429 -14.11 -18.56 29.82
N GLY A 430 -14.58 -18.68 28.57
CA GLY A 430 -16.01 -18.57 28.21
C GLY A 430 -16.56 -17.15 28.10
N ALA A 431 -15.81 -16.18 27.59
CA ALA A 431 -16.31 -14.81 27.40
C ALA A 431 -17.52 -14.78 26.44
N ARG A 432 -18.72 -14.53 26.98
CA ARG A 432 -19.97 -14.35 26.21
C ARG A 432 -20.09 -12.96 25.57
N SER A 433 -19.27 -12.01 25.97
CA SER A 433 -19.18 -10.67 25.38
C SER A 433 -17.86 -10.01 25.75
N LEU A 434 -17.39 -9.13 24.87
CA LEU A 434 -16.21 -8.29 25.02
C LEU A 434 -16.59 -6.86 24.63
N LYS A 435 -16.49 -5.92 25.56
CA LYS A 435 -16.60 -4.49 25.27
C LYS A 435 -15.33 -3.80 25.74
N ILE A 436 -14.68 -3.09 24.83
CA ILE A 436 -13.46 -2.31 25.07
C ILE A 436 -13.81 -0.86 24.79
N ALA A 437 -13.82 -0.02 25.82
CA ALA A 437 -13.93 1.42 25.68
C ALA A 437 -12.53 2.04 25.79
N LEU A 438 -12.12 2.70 24.71
CA LEU A 438 -10.89 3.46 24.61
C LEU A 438 -11.16 4.92 24.97
N SER A 439 -10.31 5.49 25.81
CA SER A 439 -10.36 6.90 26.18
C SER A 439 -9.02 7.58 26.02
N HIS A 440 -9.05 8.89 25.77
CA HIS A 440 -7.86 9.73 25.71
C HIS A 440 -6.80 9.24 24.71
N VAL A 441 -7.23 8.63 23.60
CA VAL A 441 -6.30 8.15 22.57
C VAL A 441 -5.69 9.36 21.88
N THR A 442 -4.41 9.61 22.13
CA THR A 442 -3.72 10.84 21.74
C THR A 442 -2.92 10.63 20.46
N PRO A 443 -3.26 11.33 19.36
CA PRO A 443 -2.48 11.33 18.12
C PRO A 443 -1.07 11.89 18.33
N LYS A 444 -0.06 11.33 17.64
CA LYS A 444 1.32 11.84 17.67
C LYS A 444 1.51 13.16 16.92
N ASP A 445 0.63 13.45 15.97
CA ASP A 445 0.64 14.68 15.18
C ASP A 445 0.08 15.91 15.94
N GLY A 446 -0.35 15.73 17.20
CA GLY A 446 -0.92 16.80 18.02
C GLY A 446 -2.41 17.06 17.75
N GLY A 447 -3.07 16.20 16.95
CA GLY A 447 -4.52 16.24 16.78
C GLY A 447 -5.29 16.03 18.10
N PRO A 448 -6.59 16.35 18.13
CA PRO A 448 -7.41 16.17 19.33
C PRO A 448 -7.49 14.67 19.71
N PRO A 449 -7.45 14.33 21.01
CA PRO A 449 -7.68 12.96 21.46
C PRO A 449 -9.06 12.46 21.06
N ILE A 450 -9.18 11.14 20.86
CA ILE A 450 -10.44 10.48 20.53
C ILE A 450 -10.83 9.45 21.59
N ASP A 451 -12.15 9.29 21.78
CA ASP A 451 -12.76 8.26 22.61
C ASP A 451 -13.58 7.34 21.72
N LEU A 452 -13.41 6.03 21.86
CA LEU A 452 -14.03 5.04 20.99
C LEU A 452 -14.54 3.86 21.81
N THR A 453 -15.66 3.26 21.40
CA THR A 453 -16.11 2.01 22.00
C THR A 453 -16.18 0.92 20.94
N LEU A 454 -15.48 -0.18 21.21
CA LEU A 454 -15.56 -1.42 20.48
C LEU A 454 -16.38 -2.40 21.31
N ALA A 455 -17.45 -2.95 20.75
CA ALA A 455 -18.31 -3.86 21.50
C ALA A 455 -18.71 -5.06 20.63
N ALA A 456 -18.46 -6.25 21.15
CA ALA A 456 -18.76 -7.52 20.52
C ALA A 456 -19.49 -8.43 21.51
N ALA A 457 -20.58 -9.05 21.07
CA ALA A 457 -21.25 -10.11 21.84
C ALA A 457 -21.01 -11.46 21.17
N CYS A 458 -20.83 -12.50 21.97
CA CYS A 458 -20.68 -13.86 21.48
C CYS A 458 -22.04 -14.56 21.46
N ARG A 459 -22.37 -15.17 20.31
CA ARG A 459 -23.52 -16.06 20.19
C ARG A 459 -23.17 -17.50 20.51
#